data_AF-A0A971KB43-F1
#
_entry.id   AF-A0A971KB43-F1
#
_cell.length_a   1.000
_cell.length_b   1.000
_cell.length_c   1.000
_cell.angle_alpha   90.00
_cell.angle_beta   90.00
_cell.angle_gamma   90.00
#
_symmetry.space_group_name_H-M   'P 1'
#
loop_
_entity.id
_entity.type
_entity.pdbx_description
1 polymer ?
#
loop_
_entity_poly.entity_id
_entity_poly.type
_entity_poly.pdbx_seq_one_letter_code
_entity_poly.pdbx_strand_id
1 'polypeptide(L)'
;MGSWIYHLRVAEALSAHVLAEHALVFTCGNLAPDSGRPNADWTAFIPPKEVTHFLRPQPLRPRIADLDYFRTYLQAVEPETAEYAFLLGYFTHLLADNLWIVHIESSSRSEHKVLFAERGSAAWNVLKEDWYDLDRLYLAEHPESVFWRMSVGLPELQPWLELLDRGAYLDQLGYICAYYTDGTVADARRSYPYLNRATMDRCVAESSRKIEHILAQLPDASLDDEPSALCLLTPDDLQPFHAPLGDVTGIGSA
;
A
#
# COMPACT_ATOMS: atom_id res chain seq x y z
N MET A 1 4.52 -3.83 4.33
CA MET A 1 3.86 -3.12 3.25
C MET A 1 2.49 -3.73 3.09
N GLY A 2 1.52 -2.90 2.74
CA GLY A 2 0.14 -3.30 2.54
C GLY A 2 0.00 -4.32 1.42
N SER A 3 -1.19 -4.89 1.29
CA SER A 3 -1.51 -5.73 0.13
C SER A 3 -1.74 -4.85 -1.12
N TRP A 4 -1.62 -5.42 -2.31
CA TRP A 4 -1.85 -4.68 -3.55
C TRP A 4 -3.26 -4.09 -3.62
N ILE A 5 -4.28 -4.83 -3.17
CA ILE A 5 -5.65 -4.31 -3.20
C ILE A 5 -5.89 -3.27 -2.11
N TYR A 6 -5.22 -3.34 -0.95
CA TYR A 6 -5.21 -2.21 0.00
C TYR A 6 -4.72 -0.92 -0.68
N HIS A 7 -3.60 -0.99 -1.39
CA HIS A 7 -3.04 0.14 -2.13
C HIS A 7 -4.01 0.66 -3.19
N LEU A 8 -4.58 -0.22 -4.01
CA LEU A 8 -5.56 0.15 -5.03
C LEU A 8 -6.84 0.76 -4.46
N ARG A 9 -7.31 0.29 -3.31
CA ARG A 9 -8.48 0.85 -2.62
C ARG A 9 -8.20 2.27 -2.10
N VAL A 10 -7.01 2.49 -1.55
CA VAL A 10 -6.56 3.84 -1.15
C VAL A 10 -6.43 4.74 -2.38
N ALA A 11 -5.82 4.25 -3.46
CA ALA A 11 -5.69 5.00 -4.70
C ALA A 11 -7.05 5.36 -5.31
N GLU A 12 -8.00 4.43 -5.33
CA GLU A 12 -9.36 4.68 -5.83
C GLU A 12 -10.06 5.80 -5.05
N ALA A 13 -9.93 5.80 -3.71
CA ALA A 13 -10.46 6.88 -2.87
C ALA A 13 -9.81 8.25 -3.16
N LEU A 14 -8.52 8.26 -3.47
CA LEU A 14 -7.73 9.48 -3.76
C LEU A 14 -7.83 9.96 -5.21
N SER A 15 -8.53 9.24 -6.09
CA SER A 15 -8.58 9.52 -7.52
C SER A 15 -9.15 10.91 -7.88
N ALA A 16 -9.87 11.55 -6.96
CA ALA A 16 -10.35 12.93 -7.12
C ALA A 16 -9.24 14.00 -7.15
N HIS A 17 -8.01 13.65 -6.75
CA HIS A 17 -6.85 14.55 -6.78
C HIS A 17 -6.16 14.63 -8.15
N VAL A 18 -6.62 13.87 -9.14
CA VAL A 18 -6.09 13.89 -10.50
C VAL A 18 -7.21 14.12 -11.50
N LEU A 19 -6.87 14.56 -12.71
CA LEU A 19 -7.83 14.59 -13.81
C LEU A 19 -8.41 13.19 -14.07
N ALA A 20 -9.69 13.12 -14.40
CA ALA A 20 -10.39 11.85 -14.59
C ALA A 20 -9.74 10.98 -15.68
N GLU A 21 -9.22 11.58 -16.76
CA GLU A 21 -8.47 10.88 -17.80
C GLU A 21 -7.13 10.29 -17.32
N HIS A 22 -6.62 10.72 -16.17
CA HIS A 22 -5.36 10.27 -15.58
C HIS A 22 -5.55 9.33 -14.38
N ALA A 23 -6.78 9.01 -13.98
CA ALA A 23 -7.07 8.15 -12.84
C ALA A 23 -6.44 6.74 -12.96
N LEU A 24 -6.43 6.14 -14.15
CA LEU A 24 -5.75 4.86 -14.38
C LEU A 24 -4.24 4.99 -14.32
N VAL A 25 -3.67 6.09 -14.81
CA VAL A 25 -2.23 6.36 -14.74
C VAL A 25 -1.78 6.54 -13.29
N PHE A 26 -2.55 7.28 -12.50
CA PHE A 26 -2.36 7.41 -11.04
C PHE A 26 -2.39 6.06 -10.34
N THR A 27 -3.37 5.22 -10.66
CA THR A 27 -3.50 3.87 -10.10
C THR A 27 -2.30 2.99 -10.44
N CYS A 28 -1.84 3.04 -11.70
CA CYS A 28 -0.67 2.30 -12.16
C CYS A 28 0.62 2.80 -11.47
N GLY A 29 0.73 4.12 -11.25
CA GLY A 29 1.82 4.72 -10.47
C GLY A 29 1.80 4.30 -9.00
N ASN A 30 0.61 4.14 -8.42
CA ASN A 30 0.46 3.64 -7.05
C ASN A 30 0.99 2.23 -6.87
N LEU A 31 0.81 1.33 -7.83
CA LEU A 31 1.41 -0.01 -7.76
C LEU A 31 2.91 -0.06 -8.09
N ALA A 32 3.49 1.01 -8.62
CA ALA A 32 4.85 1.00 -9.15
C ALA A 32 5.95 0.71 -8.11
N PRO A 33 5.87 1.12 -6.82
CA PRO A 33 6.90 0.78 -5.83
C PRO A 33 7.08 -0.74 -5.64
N ASP A 34 6.02 -1.51 -5.87
CA ASP A 34 6.00 -2.98 -5.76
C ASP A 34 6.45 -3.71 -7.03
N SER A 35 7.03 -2.99 -8.00
CA SER A 35 7.43 -3.54 -9.30
C SER A 35 8.85 -4.09 -9.40
N GLY A 36 9.53 -4.25 -8.26
CA GLY A 36 10.83 -4.90 -8.24
C GLY A 36 10.72 -6.33 -8.77
N ARG A 37 11.63 -6.75 -9.65
CA ARG A 37 11.65 -8.11 -10.17
C ARG A 37 12.09 -9.08 -9.07
N PRO A 38 11.25 -10.05 -8.65
CA PRO A 38 11.62 -11.01 -7.62
C PRO A 38 12.69 -11.98 -8.15
N ASN A 39 13.55 -12.45 -7.26
CA ASN A 39 14.32 -13.67 -7.49
C ASN A 39 13.41 -14.92 -7.39
N ALA A 40 13.96 -16.11 -7.68
CA ALA A 40 13.17 -17.33 -7.82
C ALA A 40 12.34 -17.72 -6.57
N ASP A 41 12.80 -17.36 -5.37
CA ASP A 41 12.14 -17.65 -4.09
C ASP A 41 11.44 -16.43 -3.47
N TRP A 42 11.36 -15.32 -4.20
CA TRP A 42 10.71 -14.07 -3.79
C TRP A 42 11.29 -13.42 -2.52
N THR A 43 12.54 -13.75 -2.17
CA THR A 43 13.23 -13.18 -1.01
C THR A 43 13.98 -11.89 -1.32
N ALA A 44 14.32 -11.64 -2.59
CA ALA A 44 15.04 -10.46 -3.05
C ALA A 44 14.41 -9.88 -4.33
N PHE A 45 14.57 -8.58 -4.53
CA PHE A 45 13.98 -7.83 -5.63
C PHE A 45 15.02 -6.96 -6.34
N ILE A 46 14.85 -6.73 -7.64
CA ILE A 46 15.66 -5.80 -8.44
C ILE A 46 14.73 -4.78 -9.13
N PRO A 47 14.78 -3.48 -8.78
CA PRO A 47 15.60 -2.89 -7.72
C PRO A 47 15.16 -3.40 -6.33
N PRO A 48 16.05 -3.32 -5.32
CA PRO A 48 15.69 -3.70 -3.97
C PRO A 48 14.71 -2.70 -3.35
N LYS A 49 14.01 -3.11 -2.29
CA LYS A 49 12.97 -2.26 -1.65
C LYS A 49 13.55 -0.99 -1.02
N GLU A 50 14.82 -1.00 -0.65
CA GLU A 50 15.54 0.20 -0.21
C GLU A 50 15.52 1.31 -1.28
N VAL A 51 15.51 0.92 -2.56
CA VAL A 51 15.41 1.85 -3.69
C VAL A 51 13.96 2.18 -4.00
N THR A 52 13.09 1.18 -4.19
CA THR A 52 11.70 1.46 -4.63
C THR A 52 10.81 2.02 -3.51
N HIS A 53 11.03 1.62 -2.26
CA HIS A 53 10.25 2.10 -1.12
C HIS A 53 11.01 3.12 -0.26
N PHE A 54 12.19 3.60 -0.70
CA PHE A 54 12.98 4.58 0.07
C PHE A 54 13.18 4.14 1.53
N LEU A 55 13.48 2.85 1.74
CA LEU A 55 13.56 2.29 3.09
C LEU A 55 14.79 2.82 3.82
N ARG A 56 14.54 3.33 5.01
CA ARG A 56 15.58 3.75 5.95
C ARG A 56 16.04 2.58 6.81
N PRO A 57 17.30 2.57 7.26
CA PRO A 57 17.81 1.55 8.16
C PRO A 57 17.05 1.58 9.50
N GLN A 58 16.71 0.41 10.02
CA GLN A 58 16.13 0.31 11.36
C GLN A 58 17.14 0.74 12.44
N PRO A 59 16.70 1.33 13.56
CA PRO A 59 15.31 1.52 14.00
C PRO A 59 14.68 2.86 13.60
N LEU A 60 15.22 3.57 12.60
CA LEU A 60 14.73 4.90 12.23
C LEU A 60 13.25 4.87 11.86
N ARG A 61 12.50 5.84 12.41
CA ARG A 61 11.10 6.10 12.09
C ARG A 61 10.95 7.50 11.48
N PRO A 62 10.00 7.69 10.56
CA PRO A 62 9.28 6.66 9.81
C PRO A 62 10.23 5.79 8.96
N ARG A 63 9.76 4.60 8.57
CA ARG A 63 10.57 3.56 7.92
C ARG A 63 10.81 3.88 6.45
N ILE A 64 9.84 4.51 5.79
CA ILE A 64 9.92 4.96 4.40
C ILE A 64 10.18 6.47 4.41
N ALA A 65 11.17 6.90 3.63
CA ALA A 65 11.51 8.31 3.45
C ALA A 65 10.71 8.92 2.29
N ASP A 66 9.38 9.01 2.42
CA ASP A 66 8.51 9.46 1.32
C ASP A 66 8.80 10.90 0.86
N LEU A 67 9.35 11.76 1.72
CA LEU A 67 9.72 13.12 1.33
C LEU A 67 11.00 13.20 0.48
N ASP A 68 11.87 12.18 0.53
CA ASP A 68 13.02 12.10 -0.38
C ASP A 68 12.53 11.85 -1.81
N TYR A 69 11.53 10.97 -1.96
CA TYR A 69 10.84 10.75 -3.22
C TYR A 69 10.12 12.02 -3.69
N PHE A 70 9.30 12.63 -2.82
CA PHE A 70 8.52 13.81 -3.16
C PHE A 70 9.40 14.92 -3.75
N ARG A 71 10.48 15.27 -3.05
CA ARG A 71 11.37 16.36 -3.45
C ARG A 71 12.16 16.06 -4.71
N THR A 72 12.56 14.80 -4.89
CA THR A 72 13.38 14.39 -6.03
C THR A 72 12.56 14.27 -7.31
N TYR A 73 11.34 13.74 -7.22
CA TYR A 73 10.58 13.32 -8.40
C TYR A 73 9.27 14.05 -8.60
N LEU A 74 8.55 14.45 -7.55
CA LEU A 74 7.17 14.95 -7.68
C LEU A 74 7.05 16.48 -7.54
N GLN A 75 7.84 17.11 -6.67
CA GLN A 75 7.64 18.50 -6.25
C GLN A 75 7.70 19.51 -7.41
N ALA A 76 8.55 19.27 -8.40
CA ALA A 76 8.76 20.17 -9.53
C ALA A 76 7.93 19.82 -10.77
N VAL A 77 7.07 18.79 -10.68
CA VAL A 77 6.28 18.32 -11.82
C VAL A 77 4.97 19.11 -11.92
N GLU A 78 4.65 19.54 -13.14
CA GLU A 78 3.44 20.30 -13.42
C GLU A 78 2.19 19.48 -13.05
N PRO A 79 1.30 20.01 -12.18
CA PRO A 79 0.03 19.37 -11.85
C PRO A 79 -0.82 19.03 -13.09
N GLU A 80 -1.80 18.15 -12.91
CA GLU A 80 -2.78 17.79 -13.95
C GLU A 80 -2.18 17.09 -15.19
N THR A 81 -0.88 16.78 -15.22
CA THR A 81 -0.26 15.95 -16.26
C THR A 81 -0.33 14.46 -15.93
N ALA A 82 -0.19 13.60 -16.95
CA ALA A 82 -0.10 12.14 -16.74
C ALA A 82 1.13 11.74 -15.91
N GLU A 83 2.25 12.46 -16.10
CA GLU A 83 3.48 12.29 -15.31
C GLU A 83 3.22 12.62 -13.83
N TYR A 84 2.61 13.77 -13.54
CA TYR A 84 2.21 14.13 -12.19
C TYR A 84 1.29 13.09 -11.57
N ALA A 85 0.27 12.63 -12.31
CA ALA A 85 -0.65 11.61 -11.82
C ALA A 85 0.07 10.32 -11.43
N PHE A 86 0.99 9.82 -12.27
CA PHE A 86 1.77 8.63 -11.96
C PHE A 86 2.65 8.82 -10.71
N LEU A 87 3.38 9.93 -10.64
CA LEU A 87 4.31 10.21 -9.55
C LEU A 87 3.57 10.48 -8.24
N LEU A 88 2.41 11.12 -8.29
CA LEU A 88 1.50 11.26 -7.15
C LEU A 88 0.96 9.89 -6.70
N GLY A 89 0.62 9.01 -7.66
CA GLY A 89 0.25 7.63 -7.38
C GLY A 89 1.34 6.92 -6.57
N TYR A 90 2.58 6.98 -7.03
CA TYR A 90 3.74 6.42 -6.34
C TYR A 90 3.92 7.01 -4.94
N PHE A 91 3.85 8.33 -4.79
CA PHE A 91 4.00 9.01 -3.50
C PHE A 91 2.93 8.55 -2.50
N THR A 92 1.67 8.46 -2.94
CA THR A 92 0.57 8.01 -2.07
C THR A 92 0.70 6.54 -1.67
N HIS A 93 1.34 5.68 -2.46
CA HIS A 93 1.71 4.33 -2.05
C HIS A 93 2.69 4.36 -0.87
N LEU A 94 3.76 5.16 -0.98
CA LEU A 94 4.77 5.29 0.09
C LEU A 94 4.13 5.75 1.41
N LEU A 95 3.21 6.72 1.35
CA LEU A 95 2.44 7.16 2.51
C LEU A 95 1.53 6.05 3.06
N ALA A 96 0.81 5.36 2.18
CA ALA A 96 -0.09 4.28 2.56
C ALA A 96 0.64 3.13 3.25
N ASP A 97 1.87 2.83 2.84
CA ASP A 97 2.73 1.84 3.47
C ASP A 97 3.26 2.30 4.83
N ASN A 98 3.67 3.56 4.95
CA ASN A 98 4.06 4.14 6.23
C ASN A 98 2.90 4.07 7.25
N LEU A 99 1.66 4.39 6.81
CA LEU A 99 0.45 4.25 7.63
C LEU A 99 0.11 2.79 7.94
N TRP A 100 0.27 1.87 6.99
CA TRP A 100 0.14 0.43 7.22
C TRP A 100 1.10 -0.06 8.31
N ILE A 101 2.35 0.43 8.31
CA ILE A 101 3.35 0.08 9.32
C ILE A 101 2.91 0.55 10.70
N VAL A 102 2.39 1.78 10.79
CA VAL A 102 1.89 2.36 12.03
C VAL A 102 0.70 1.57 12.56
N HIS A 103 -0.33 1.37 11.74
CA HIS A 103 -1.61 0.84 12.20
C HIS A 103 -1.67 -0.68 12.27
N ILE A 104 -1.15 -1.38 11.25
CA ILE A 104 -1.30 -2.83 11.12
C ILE A 104 -0.05 -3.56 11.58
N GLU A 105 1.15 -3.19 11.08
CA GLU A 105 2.37 -3.91 11.47
C GLU A 105 2.66 -3.77 12.97
N SER A 106 2.58 -2.56 13.51
CA SER A 106 2.88 -2.31 14.92
C SER A 106 1.89 -3.03 15.86
N SER A 107 0.60 -2.99 15.52
CA SER A 107 -0.44 -3.70 16.27
C SER A 107 -0.31 -5.21 16.17
N SER A 108 -0.06 -5.75 14.97
CA SER A 108 0.18 -7.19 14.74
C SER A 108 1.36 -7.71 15.55
N ARG A 109 2.47 -6.96 15.61
CA ARG A 109 3.64 -7.33 16.42
C ARG A 109 3.35 -7.32 17.91
N SER A 110 2.51 -6.39 18.37
CA SER A 110 2.11 -6.28 19.78
C SER A 110 1.14 -7.38 20.19
N GLU A 111 0.19 -7.73 19.32
CA GLU A 111 -0.85 -8.72 19.57
C GLU A 111 -0.30 -10.15 19.46
N HIS A 112 0.53 -10.43 18.45
CA HIS A 112 1.02 -11.78 18.15
C HIS A 112 2.50 -11.98 18.52
N LYS A 113 2.95 -11.43 19.66
CA LYS A 113 4.35 -11.48 20.12
C LYS A 113 4.94 -12.89 20.11
N VAL A 114 4.16 -13.90 20.52
CA VAL A 114 4.60 -15.31 20.57
C VAL A 114 4.90 -15.82 19.15
N LEU A 115 4.00 -15.58 18.20
CA LEU A 115 4.19 -15.98 16.80
C LEU A 115 5.44 -15.33 16.19
N PHE A 116 5.67 -14.05 16.46
CA PHE A 116 6.87 -13.34 16.00
C PHE A 116 8.16 -13.80 16.71
N ALA A 117 8.09 -14.17 17.98
CA ALA A 117 9.24 -14.73 18.71
C ALA A 117 9.63 -16.11 18.16
N GLU A 118 8.66 -16.93 17.78
CA GLU A 118 8.89 -18.28 17.25
C GLU A 118 9.33 -18.28 15.79
N ARG A 119 8.72 -17.44 14.94
CA ARG A 119 8.88 -17.51 13.48
C ARG A 119 9.66 -16.34 12.88
N GLY A 120 10.03 -15.34 13.68
CA GLY A 120 10.71 -14.14 13.17
C GLY A 120 9.92 -13.46 12.05
N SER A 121 10.58 -13.14 10.93
CA SER A 121 9.94 -12.52 9.76
C SER A 121 8.95 -13.45 9.04
N ALA A 122 9.08 -14.77 9.17
CA ALA A 122 8.17 -15.72 8.53
C ALA A 122 6.75 -15.69 9.13
N ALA A 123 6.55 -15.09 10.30
CA ALA A 123 5.23 -14.81 10.86
C ALA A 123 4.36 -13.99 9.90
N TRP A 124 4.96 -13.09 9.10
CA TRP A 124 4.22 -12.29 8.13
C TRP A 124 3.53 -13.13 7.06
N ASN A 125 4.06 -14.30 6.71
CA ASN A 125 3.42 -15.17 5.73
C ASN A 125 2.08 -15.68 6.24
N VAL A 126 1.99 -15.98 7.54
CA VAL A 126 0.75 -16.43 8.19
C VAL A 126 -0.29 -15.30 8.22
N LEU A 127 0.13 -14.10 8.64
CA LEU A 127 -0.77 -12.94 8.73
C LEU A 127 -1.29 -12.51 7.35
N LYS A 128 -0.45 -12.58 6.32
CA LYS A 128 -0.81 -12.23 4.94
C LYS A 128 -1.86 -13.14 4.31
N GLU A 129 -2.06 -14.34 4.83
CA GLU A 129 -3.13 -15.22 4.37
C GLU A 129 -4.51 -14.57 4.56
N ASP A 130 -4.71 -13.79 5.63
CA ASP A 130 -5.93 -13.03 5.85
C ASP A 130 -6.00 -11.85 4.88
N TRP A 131 -4.88 -11.15 4.64
CA TRP A 131 -4.85 -9.95 3.80
C TRP A 131 -5.21 -10.28 2.35
N TYR A 132 -4.59 -11.30 1.77
CA TYR A 132 -4.85 -11.69 0.38
C TYR A 132 -6.21 -12.34 0.18
N ASP A 133 -6.76 -12.99 1.21
CA ASP A 133 -8.11 -13.54 1.14
C ASP A 133 -9.17 -12.42 1.22
N LEU A 134 -8.96 -11.42 2.09
CA LEU A 134 -9.78 -10.21 2.15
C LEU A 134 -9.71 -9.39 0.86
N ASP A 135 -8.54 -9.29 0.22
CA ASP A 135 -8.40 -8.67 -1.09
C ASP A 135 -9.31 -9.34 -2.12
N ARG A 136 -9.31 -10.68 -2.18
CA ARG A 136 -10.15 -11.46 -3.10
C ARG A 136 -11.63 -11.29 -2.78
N LEU A 137 -12.00 -11.31 -1.50
CA LEU A 137 -13.37 -11.07 -1.05
C LEU A 137 -13.86 -9.69 -1.51
N TYR A 138 -13.05 -8.64 -1.29
CA TYR A 138 -13.35 -7.29 -1.72
C TYR A 138 -13.57 -7.22 -3.24
N LEU A 139 -12.63 -7.75 -4.04
CA LEU A 139 -12.75 -7.69 -5.50
C LEU A 139 -13.96 -8.45 -6.05
N ALA A 140 -14.38 -9.53 -5.39
CA ALA A 140 -15.60 -10.27 -5.75
C ALA A 140 -16.88 -9.47 -5.47
N GLU A 141 -16.88 -8.66 -4.42
CA GLU A 141 -18.01 -7.80 -4.02
C GLU A 141 -18.03 -6.45 -4.76
N HIS A 142 -16.90 -6.05 -5.35
CA HIS A 142 -16.70 -4.74 -5.99
C HIS A 142 -16.26 -4.87 -7.46
N PRO A 143 -17.13 -5.35 -8.37
CA PRO A 143 -16.81 -5.46 -9.81
C PRO A 143 -16.54 -4.11 -10.48
N GLU A 144 -16.93 -3.01 -9.87
CA GLU A 144 -16.66 -1.64 -10.32
C GLU A 144 -15.26 -1.11 -9.96
N SER A 145 -14.53 -1.81 -9.07
CA SER A 145 -13.23 -1.33 -8.57
C SER A 145 -12.25 -1.04 -9.71
N VAL A 146 -11.39 -0.04 -9.49
CA VAL A 146 -10.32 0.36 -10.41
C VAL A 146 -9.43 -0.80 -10.83
N PHE A 147 -9.27 -1.82 -9.97
CA PHE A 147 -8.55 -3.04 -10.32
C PHE A 147 -9.09 -3.69 -11.61
N TRP A 148 -10.41 -3.83 -11.74
CA TRP A 148 -11.03 -4.48 -12.90
C TRP A 148 -10.89 -3.63 -14.17
N ARG A 149 -10.90 -2.30 -14.03
CA ARG A 149 -10.63 -1.40 -15.16
C ARG A 149 -9.18 -1.52 -15.62
N MET A 150 -8.24 -1.58 -14.68
CA MET A 150 -6.81 -1.77 -14.94
C MET A 150 -6.51 -3.14 -15.58
N SER A 151 -7.16 -4.21 -15.13
CA SER A 151 -6.90 -5.58 -15.62
C SER A 151 -7.43 -5.84 -17.03
N VAL A 152 -8.45 -5.10 -17.48
CA VAL A 152 -8.96 -5.17 -18.87
C VAL A 152 -8.00 -4.51 -19.86
N GLY A 153 -7.28 -3.47 -19.44
CA GLY A 153 -6.34 -2.78 -20.32
C GLY A 153 -5.49 -1.78 -19.57
N LEU A 154 -4.17 -1.99 -19.59
CA LEU A 154 -3.21 -1.01 -19.12
C LEU A 154 -3.15 0.15 -20.12
N PRO A 155 -3.10 1.42 -19.66
CA PRO A 155 -2.83 2.54 -20.54
C PRO A 155 -1.44 2.41 -21.16
N GLU A 156 -1.12 3.25 -22.14
CA GLU A 156 0.26 3.38 -22.60
C GLU A 156 1.11 3.95 -21.47
N LEU A 157 1.80 3.07 -20.76
CA LEU A 157 2.59 3.43 -19.60
C LEU A 157 4.05 3.68 -19.99
N GLN A 158 4.55 4.82 -19.56
CA GLN A 158 5.98 5.07 -19.39
C GLN A 158 6.21 5.23 -17.90
N PRO A 159 7.02 4.39 -17.23
CA PRO A 159 7.41 4.71 -15.87
C PRO A 159 8.26 5.98 -15.95
N TRP A 160 7.70 7.12 -15.53
CA TRP A 160 8.36 8.43 -15.48
C TRP A 160 9.42 8.49 -14.37
N LEU A 161 10.10 7.37 -14.13
CA LEU A 161 10.97 7.16 -13.00
C LEU A 161 12.14 6.27 -13.40
N GLU A 162 13.34 6.83 -13.44
CA GLU A 162 14.55 6.14 -13.91
C GLU A 162 14.93 4.92 -13.06
N LEU A 163 14.46 4.86 -11.81
CA LEU A 163 14.69 3.72 -10.93
C LEU A 163 13.86 2.49 -11.30
N LEU A 164 12.87 2.61 -12.20
CA LEU A 164 12.02 1.51 -12.62
C LEU A 164 12.43 1.02 -14.02
N ASP A 165 12.73 -0.28 -14.12
CA ASP A 165 12.82 -0.93 -15.42
C ASP A 165 11.42 -1.10 -16.01
N ARG A 166 11.18 -0.57 -17.22
CA ARG A 166 9.86 -0.61 -17.86
C ARG A 166 9.36 -2.04 -18.10
N GLY A 167 10.26 -2.96 -18.46
CA GLY A 167 9.89 -4.36 -18.67
C GLY A 167 9.42 -5.00 -17.37
N ALA A 168 10.23 -4.93 -16.32
CA ALA A 168 9.91 -5.44 -15.00
C ALA A 168 8.63 -4.82 -14.42
N TYR A 169 8.43 -3.52 -14.65
CA TYR A 169 7.21 -2.83 -14.23
C TYR A 169 5.95 -3.42 -14.87
N LEU A 170 5.94 -3.55 -16.20
CA LEU A 170 4.81 -4.12 -16.93
C LEU A 170 4.61 -5.61 -16.62
N ASP A 171 5.69 -6.37 -16.48
CA ASP A 171 5.64 -7.77 -16.07
C ASP A 171 4.96 -7.92 -14.69
N GLN A 172 5.31 -7.05 -13.74
CA GLN A 172 4.71 -7.09 -12.40
C GLN A 172 3.23 -6.70 -12.43
N LEU A 173 2.84 -5.66 -13.17
CA LEU A 173 1.43 -5.31 -13.31
C LEU A 173 0.63 -6.47 -13.90
N GLY A 174 1.17 -7.13 -14.92
CA GLY A 174 0.58 -8.33 -15.51
C GLY A 174 0.46 -9.47 -14.50
N TYR A 175 1.50 -9.71 -13.70
CA TYR A 175 1.47 -10.70 -12.62
C TYR A 175 0.40 -10.40 -11.58
N ILE A 176 0.30 -9.15 -11.10
CA ILE A 176 -0.71 -8.74 -10.11
C ILE A 176 -2.12 -8.94 -10.67
N CYS A 177 -2.36 -8.53 -11.92
CA CYS A 177 -3.64 -8.76 -12.58
C CYS A 177 -3.98 -10.26 -12.63
N ALA A 178 -3.06 -11.08 -13.15
CA ALA A 178 -3.24 -12.53 -13.25
C ALA A 178 -3.50 -13.19 -11.88
N TYR A 179 -2.77 -12.77 -10.85
CA TYR A 179 -2.89 -13.31 -9.50
C TYR A 179 -4.31 -13.15 -8.92
N TYR A 180 -4.99 -12.05 -9.21
CA TYR A 180 -6.35 -11.79 -8.74
C TYR A 180 -7.44 -12.24 -9.72
N THR A 181 -7.18 -12.29 -11.03
CA THR A 181 -8.16 -12.79 -12.03
C THR A 181 -8.28 -14.31 -12.03
N ASP A 182 -7.18 -15.03 -11.78
CA ASP A 182 -7.13 -16.49 -11.95
C ASP A 182 -7.47 -17.25 -10.65
N GLY A 183 -7.76 -16.52 -9.57
CA GLY A 183 -7.94 -17.09 -8.24
C GLY A 183 -9.34 -17.61 -7.95
N THR A 184 -9.40 -18.57 -7.03
CA THR A 184 -10.66 -19.00 -6.40
C THR A 184 -11.24 -17.88 -5.53
N VAL A 185 -12.56 -17.69 -5.60
CA VAL A 185 -13.29 -16.79 -4.71
C VAL A 185 -13.06 -17.21 -3.26
N ALA A 186 -12.74 -16.25 -2.39
CA ALA A 186 -12.54 -16.47 -0.95
C ALA A 186 -13.78 -17.12 -0.32
N ASP A 187 -13.59 -18.08 0.60
CA ASP A 187 -14.73 -18.59 1.40
C ASP A 187 -15.15 -17.51 2.38
N ALA A 188 -16.28 -16.85 2.10
CA ALA A 188 -16.84 -15.79 2.94
C ALA A 188 -17.15 -16.23 4.40
N ARG A 189 -17.05 -17.53 4.71
CA ARG A 189 -17.23 -18.10 6.05
C ARG A 189 -15.91 -18.40 6.76
N ARG A 190 -14.75 -18.14 6.14
CA ARG A 190 -13.45 -18.26 6.78
C ARG A 190 -13.39 -17.29 7.97
N SER A 191 -12.78 -17.74 9.07
CA SER A 191 -12.40 -16.85 10.16
C SER A 191 -11.08 -16.16 9.84
N TYR A 192 -10.98 -14.88 10.19
CA TYR A 192 -9.84 -14.01 9.95
C TYR A 192 -9.14 -13.64 11.28
N PRO A 193 -8.36 -14.55 11.88
CA PRO A 193 -7.83 -14.38 13.23
C PRO A 193 -6.78 -13.28 13.37
N TYR A 194 -6.20 -12.79 12.28
CA TYR A 194 -5.10 -11.81 12.32
C TYR A 194 -5.48 -10.44 11.77
N LEU A 195 -6.39 -10.38 10.79
CA LEU A 195 -6.94 -9.13 10.29
C LEU A 195 -8.32 -9.38 9.69
N ASN A 196 -9.36 -8.80 10.28
CA ASN A 196 -10.73 -8.96 9.77
C ASN A 196 -11.11 -7.85 8.77
N ARG A 197 -12.25 -8.05 8.09
CA ARG A 197 -12.78 -7.12 7.09
C ARG A 197 -13.00 -5.71 7.65
N ALA A 198 -13.59 -5.59 8.85
CA ALA A 198 -13.88 -4.28 9.45
C ALA A 198 -12.60 -3.48 9.73
N THR A 199 -11.55 -4.14 10.20
CA THR A 199 -10.24 -3.51 10.44
C THR A 199 -9.55 -3.13 9.13
N MET A 200 -9.59 -3.98 8.10
CA MET A 200 -9.07 -3.65 6.77
C MET A 200 -9.80 -2.43 6.17
N ASP A 201 -11.13 -2.42 6.20
CA ASP A 201 -11.95 -1.32 5.68
C ASP A 201 -11.67 -0.01 6.42
N ARG A 202 -11.57 -0.07 7.76
CA ARG A 202 -11.14 1.06 8.59
C ARG A 202 -9.75 1.54 8.19
N CYS A 203 -8.79 0.63 7.97
CA CYS A 203 -7.44 0.99 7.57
C CYS A 203 -7.42 1.74 6.25
N VAL A 204 -8.17 1.27 5.24
CA VAL A 204 -8.29 1.97 3.94
C VAL A 204 -8.89 3.36 4.12
N ALA A 205 -10.01 3.47 4.85
CA ALA A 205 -10.71 4.74 5.04
C ALA A 205 -9.85 5.76 5.81
N GLU A 206 -9.21 5.35 6.91
CA GLU A 206 -8.34 6.21 7.68
C GLU A 206 -7.08 6.61 6.90
N SER A 207 -6.46 5.67 6.17
CA SER A 207 -5.28 5.98 5.36
C SER A 207 -5.61 6.99 4.25
N SER A 208 -6.74 6.81 3.57
CA SER A 208 -7.18 7.73 2.52
C SER A 208 -7.39 9.13 3.09
N ARG A 209 -8.17 9.28 4.17
CA ARG A 209 -8.41 10.57 4.85
C ARG A 209 -7.10 11.25 5.30
N LYS A 210 -6.16 10.49 5.85
CA LYS A 210 -4.87 11.02 6.33
C LYS A 210 -4.00 11.48 5.18
N ILE A 211 -3.98 10.72 4.07
CA ILE A 211 -3.25 11.11 2.87
C ILE A 211 -3.87 12.36 2.23
N GLU A 212 -5.19 12.47 2.14
CA GLU A 212 -5.86 13.69 1.67
C GLU A 212 -5.45 14.91 2.52
N HIS A 213 -5.41 14.75 3.84
CA HIS A 213 -4.99 15.80 4.77
C HIS A 213 -3.52 16.22 4.57
N ILE A 214 -2.64 15.25 4.29
CA ILE A 214 -1.23 15.51 3.93
C ILE A 214 -1.15 16.29 2.62
N LEU A 215 -1.83 15.81 1.58
CA LEU A 215 -1.80 16.43 0.25
C LEU A 215 -2.32 17.88 0.28
N ALA A 216 -3.34 18.15 1.10
CA ALA A 216 -3.89 19.50 1.25
C ALA A 216 -2.92 20.50 1.94
N GLN A 217 -1.98 20.01 2.74
CA GLN A 217 -1.02 20.85 3.48
C GLN A 217 0.34 20.94 2.80
N LEU A 218 0.66 19.97 1.93
CA LEU A 218 1.96 19.83 1.28
C LEU A 218 2.47 21.13 0.60
N PRO A 219 1.64 21.91 -0.14
CA PRO A 219 2.11 23.10 -0.84
C PRO A 219 2.63 24.22 0.08
N ASP A 220 2.11 24.30 1.30
CA ASP A 220 2.40 25.37 2.26
C ASP A 220 3.37 24.93 3.37
N ALA A 221 3.72 23.65 3.43
CA ALA A 221 4.51 23.07 4.50
C ALA A 221 6.02 23.26 4.28
N SER A 222 6.73 23.69 5.33
CA SER A 222 8.19 23.68 5.38
C SER A 222 8.68 22.31 5.85
N LEU A 223 9.17 21.49 4.93
CA LEU A 223 9.48 20.07 5.15
C LEU A 223 10.98 19.73 4.98
N ASP A 224 11.85 20.75 4.98
CA ASP A 224 13.24 20.64 4.51
C ASP A 224 14.11 19.59 5.23
N ASP A 225 13.79 19.23 6.48
CA ASP A 225 14.54 18.23 7.25
C ASP A 225 13.72 16.98 7.60
N GLU A 226 12.46 16.91 7.16
CA GLU A 226 11.57 15.80 7.50
C GLU A 226 11.74 14.63 6.53
N PRO A 227 11.93 13.39 7.02
CA PRO A 227 12.03 12.22 6.15
C PRO A 227 10.68 11.82 5.56
N SER A 228 9.56 12.30 6.10
CA SER A 228 8.23 11.86 5.70
C SER A 228 7.16 12.89 5.98
N ALA A 229 6.16 12.95 5.10
CA ALA A 229 5.02 13.82 5.22
C ALA A 229 4.06 13.40 6.35
N LEU A 230 4.29 12.25 7.01
CA LEU A 230 3.59 11.90 8.24
C LEU A 230 3.81 12.91 9.37
N CYS A 231 4.84 13.76 9.32
CA CYS A 231 5.02 14.88 10.25
C CYS A 231 3.86 15.90 10.23
N LEU A 232 3.05 15.90 9.17
CA LEU A 232 1.85 16.73 9.02
C LEU A 232 0.62 16.15 9.72
N LEU A 233 0.71 14.94 10.28
CA LEU A 233 -0.36 14.29 11.02
C LEU A 233 -0.23 14.53 12.53
N THR A 234 -1.34 14.39 13.24
CA THR A 234 -1.33 14.49 14.71
C THR A 234 -0.73 13.23 15.35
N PRO A 235 -0.24 13.30 16.60
CA PRO A 235 0.18 12.10 17.35
C PRO A 235 -0.92 11.04 17.49
N ASP A 236 -2.18 11.45 17.51
CA ASP A 236 -3.34 10.53 17.58
C ASP A 236 -3.55 9.79 16.26
N ASP A 237 -3.37 10.47 15.12
CA ASP A 237 -3.45 9.83 13.80
C ASP A 237 -2.38 8.75 13.61
N LEU A 238 -1.27 8.84 14.37
CA LEU A 238 -0.12 7.93 14.31
C LEU A 238 -0.12 6.86 15.41
N GLN A 239 -1.24 6.66 16.11
CA GLN A 239 -1.37 5.56 17.07
C GLN A 239 -1.63 4.22 16.36
N PRO A 240 -0.99 3.11 16.79
CA PRO A 240 -1.34 1.78 16.34
C PRO A 240 -2.82 1.48 16.63
N PHE A 241 -3.45 0.66 15.79
CA PHE A 241 -4.82 0.23 16.04
C PHE A 241 -4.92 -0.63 17.31
N HIS A 242 -5.99 -0.42 18.07
CA HIS A 242 -6.27 -1.27 19.22
C HIS A 242 -6.61 -2.69 18.79
N ALA A 243 -6.01 -3.66 19.46
CA ALA A 243 -6.34 -5.07 19.32
C ALA A 243 -7.77 -5.35 19.81
N PRO A 244 -8.43 -6.41 19.30
CA PRO A 244 -7.94 -7.32 18.27
C PRO A 244 -8.09 -6.75 16.86
N LEU A 245 -7.10 -6.98 16.00
CA LEU A 245 -7.19 -6.65 14.57
C LEU A 245 -8.07 -7.65 13.80
N GLY A 246 -8.01 -8.92 14.21
CA GLY A 246 -8.75 -10.04 13.63
C GLY A 246 -10.09 -10.31 14.30
N ASP A 247 -10.74 -11.39 13.89
CA ASP A 247 -11.95 -11.90 14.53
C ASP A 247 -11.64 -12.32 15.96
N VAL A 248 -12.49 -11.89 16.89
CA VAL A 248 -12.48 -12.46 18.24
C VAL A 248 -13.08 -13.85 18.14
N THR A 249 -12.24 -14.88 18.03
CA THR A 249 -12.72 -16.24 18.22
C THR A 249 -13.23 -16.32 19.64
N GLY A 250 -14.56 -16.40 19.80
CA GLY A 250 -15.16 -16.65 21.10
C GLY A 250 -14.45 -17.84 21.72
N ILE A 251 -13.89 -17.65 22.91
CA ILE A 251 -13.47 -18.78 23.74
C ILE A 251 -14.72 -19.62 23.88
N GLY A 252 -14.78 -20.74 23.15
CA GLY A 252 -15.81 -21.72 23.34
C GLY A 252 -15.77 -22.07 24.82
N SER A 253 -16.84 -21.74 25.53
CA SER A 253 -17.14 -22.30 26.83
C SER A 253 -17.20 -23.81 26.63
N ALA A 254 -16.08 -24.48 26.90
CA ALA A 254 -16.04 -25.89 27.22
C ALA A 254 -16.46 -26.08 28.68
#